data_AF-A0A7Y2H209-F1
#
_entry.id   AF-A0A7Y2H209-F1
#
_cell.length_a   1.000
_cell.length_b   1.000
_cell.length_c   1.000
_cell.angle_alpha   90.00
_cell.angle_beta   90.00
_cell.angle_gamma   90.00
#
_symmetry.space_group_name_H-M   'P 1'
#
loop_
_entity.id
_entity.type
_entity.pdbx_description
1 polymer ?
#
loop_
_entity_poly.entity_id
_entity_poly.type
_entity_poly.pdbx_seq_one_letter_code
_entity_poly.pdbx_strand_id
1 'polypeptide(L)'
;SWSMLLVGTSPRHGTSNVPINAPVRILFSDPLPGTVNPAFLSVVGSVSGTRSGSLSLENNGTTLVFEPTIPWVAGETVTVHVDAAVHRQDGEALDANADGSGGVSGVDDYEFQFVVAP
;
A
#
# COMPACT_ATOMS: atom_id res chain seq x y z
N SER A 1 -0.89 -22.36 -9.18
CA SER A 1 -0.02 -21.24 -8.83
C SER A 1 -0.71 -20.48 -7.75
N TRP A 2 -0.10 -20.26 -6.59
CA TRP A 2 -0.67 -19.42 -5.53
C TRP A 2 0.29 -18.25 -5.32
N SER A 3 0.13 -17.21 -6.14
CA SER A 3 0.83 -15.94 -6.00
C SER A 3 0.19 -15.10 -4.88
N MET A 4 0.95 -14.15 -4.34
CA MET A 4 0.45 -13.17 -3.37
C MET A 4 -0.39 -12.12 -4.11
N LEU A 5 -1.65 -11.91 -3.71
CA LEU A 5 -2.52 -10.92 -4.35
C LEU A 5 -2.75 -9.71 -3.44
N LEU A 6 -2.92 -8.54 -4.04
CA LEU A 6 -3.50 -7.38 -3.37
C LEU A 6 -5.03 -7.46 -3.46
N VAL A 7 -5.69 -7.62 -2.31
CA VAL A 7 -7.14 -7.85 -2.20
C VAL A 7 -7.91 -6.55 -2.06
N GLY A 8 -7.31 -5.53 -1.43
CA GLY A 8 -7.94 -4.23 -1.33
C GLY A 8 -7.12 -3.18 -0.59
N THR A 9 -7.59 -1.94 -0.70
CA THR A 9 -6.96 -0.78 -0.06
C THR A 9 -7.98 0.04 0.72
N SER A 10 -7.51 0.68 1.77
CA SER A 10 -8.24 1.71 2.52
C SER A 10 -7.30 2.89 2.80
N PRO A 11 -7.57 4.09 2.28
CA PRO A 11 -8.68 4.43 1.38
C PRO A 11 -8.65 3.64 0.06
N ARG A 12 -9.83 3.37 -0.51
CA ARG A 12 -9.94 2.75 -1.84
C ARG A 12 -9.49 3.74 -2.92
N HIS A 13 -8.99 3.22 -4.04
CA HIS A 13 -8.69 4.05 -5.21
C HIS A 13 -9.88 4.96 -5.58
N GLY A 14 -9.62 6.25 -5.78
CA GLY A 14 -10.61 7.26 -6.14
C GLY A 14 -11.48 7.78 -4.98
N THR A 15 -11.24 7.34 -3.74
CA THR A 15 -11.97 7.86 -2.57
C THR A 15 -11.65 9.35 -2.39
N SER A 16 -12.68 10.15 -2.11
CA SER A 16 -12.54 11.57 -1.76
C SER A 16 -13.00 11.83 -0.32
N ASN A 17 -12.72 13.04 0.18
CA ASN A 17 -13.04 13.43 1.56
C ASN A 17 -12.41 12.52 2.62
N VAL A 18 -11.20 12.03 2.34
CA VAL A 18 -10.43 11.22 3.30
C VAL A 18 -9.94 12.11 4.45
N PRO A 19 -10.10 11.72 5.73
CA PRO A 19 -9.59 12.49 6.86
C PRO A 19 -8.08 12.75 6.76
N ILE A 20 -7.64 13.93 7.21
CA ILE A 20 -6.21 14.33 7.19
C ILE A 20 -5.28 13.41 8.00
N ASN A 21 -5.84 12.61 8.92
CA ASN A 21 -5.11 11.65 9.74
C ASN A 21 -5.44 10.20 9.36
N ALA A 22 -5.98 9.96 8.17
CA ALA A 22 -6.31 8.60 7.74
C ALA A 22 -5.03 7.79 7.48
N PRO A 23 -4.82 6.65 8.14
CA PRO A 23 -3.79 5.71 7.72
C PRO A 23 -4.10 5.10 6.35
N VAL A 24 -3.06 4.61 5.70
CA VAL A 24 -3.17 3.76 4.51
C VAL A 24 -3.09 2.31 4.93
N ARG A 25 -4.06 1.50 4.53
CA ARG A 25 -4.10 0.04 4.74
C ARG A 25 -4.15 -0.67 3.41
N ILE A 26 -3.36 -1.73 3.29
CA ILE A 26 -3.31 -2.60 2.12
C ILE A 26 -3.52 -4.03 2.61
N LEU A 27 -4.58 -4.66 2.12
CA LEU A 27 -4.95 -6.04 2.43
C LEU A 27 -4.39 -6.96 1.34
N PHE A 28 -3.65 -7.97 1.76
CA PHE A 28 -3.11 -9.02 0.91
C PHE A 28 -3.84 -10.35 1.12
N SER A 29 -3.69 -11.29 0.18
CA SER A 29 -4.27 -12.63 0.27
C SER A 29 -3.61 -13.50 1.33
N ASP A 30 -2.33 -13.26 1.60
CA ASP A 30 -1.49 -14.06 2.47
C ASP A 30 -0.77 -13.16 3.49
N PRO A 31 -0.32 -13.72 4.63
CA PRO A 31 0.44 -12.95 5.60
C PRO A 31 1.84 -12.60 5.06
N LEU A 32 2.24 -11.36 5.31
CA LEU A 32 3.61 -10.88 5.11
C LEU A 32 4.55 -11.45 6.19
N PRO A 33 5.88 -11.51 5.94
CA PRO A 33 6.87 -11.74 6.99
C PRO A 33 6.71 -10.74 8.14
N GLY A 34 7.02 -11.16 9.37
CA GLY A 34 6.88 -10.31 10.56
C GLY A 34 7.73 -9.02 10.54
N THR A 35 8.75 -8.95 9.68
CA THR A 35 9.51 -7.72 9.40
C THR A 35 9.11 -7.18 8.03
N VAL A 36 8.62 -5.94 7.99
CA VAL A 36 8.25 -5.27 6.74
C VAL A 36 9.35 -4.33 6.28
N ASN A 37 9.73 -4.41 5.00
CA ASN A 37 10.67 -3.48 4.39
C ASN A 37 9.97 -2.16 4.04
N PRO A 38 10.45 -1.00 4.54
CA PRO A 38 9.91 0.31 4.16
C PRO A 38 9.92 0.59 2.65
N ALA A 39 10.85 -0.04 1.91
CA ALA A 39 10.95 0.12 0.45
C ALA A 39 9.75 -0.46 -0.32
N PHE A 40 8.88 -1.25 0.32
CA PHE A 40 7.68 -1.78 -0.31
C PHE A 40 6.63 -0.74 -0.64
N LEU A 41 6.70 0.45 -0.02
CA LEU A 41 5.72 1.50 -0.20
C LEU A 41 6.39 2.83 -0.51
N SER A 42 5.89 3.49 -1.56
CA SER A 42 6.13 4.91 -1.80
C SER A 42 4.80 5.66 -1.68
N VAL A 43 4.78 6.69 -0.85
CA VAL A 43 3.58 7.51 -0.60
C VAL A 43 3.92 8.96 -0.91
N VAL A 44 3.18 9.57 -1.83
CA VAL A 44 3.44 10.93 -2.33
C VAL A 44 2.15 11.73 -2.34
N GLY A 45 2.11 12.83 -1.60
CA GLY A 45 1.05 13.82 -1.69
C GLY A 45 1.34 14.85 -2.78
N SER A 46 0.32 15.27 -3.53
CA SER A 46 0.46 16.23 -4.63
C SER A 46 0.90 17.62 -4.16
N VAL A 47 0.66 17.97 -2.89
CA VAL A 47 1.10 19.23 -2.29
C VAL A 47 2.32 18.98 -1.41
N SER A 48 2.30 17.91 -0.64
CA SER A 48 3.34 17.66 0.34
C SER A 48 4.60 16.97 -0.15
N GLY A 49 4.58 16.42 -1.37
CA GLY A 49 5.61 15.51 -1.86
C GLY A 49 5.64 14.19 -1.08
N THR A 50 6.79 13.52 -1.10
CA THR A 50 7.00 12.22 -0.45
C THR A 50 6.73 12.29 1.05
N ARG A 51 6.00 11.29 1.57
CA ARG A 51 5.63 11.18 2.97
C ARG A 51 6.33 10.02 3.66
N SER A 52 6.95 10.34 4.79
CA SER A 52 7.44 9.34 5.74
C SER A 52 6.31 8.90 6.67
N GLY A 53 6.44 7.67 7.15
CA GLY A 53 5.49 7.08 8.09
C GLY A 53 6.05 5.82 8.72
N SER A 54 5.31 5.28 9.68
CA SER A 54 5.61 3.98 10.28
C SER A 54 4.84 2.87 9.57
N LEU A 55 5.48 1.71 9.42
CA LEU A 55 4.84 0.50 8.92
C LEU A 55 4.54 -0.46 10.07
N SER A 56 3.35 -1.05 10.05
CA SER A 56 2.95 -2.11 10.98
C SER A 56 2.07 -3.13 10.29
N LEU A 57 1.91 -4.29 10.93
CA LEU A 57 1.08 -5.38 10.44
C LEU A 57 -0.15 -5.54 11.34
N GLU A 58 -1.33 -5.58 10.72
CA GLU A 58 -2.61 -5.90 11.32
C GLU A 58 -3.13 -7.26 10.78
N ASN A 59 -4.22 -7.76 11.37
CA ASN A 59 -4.96 -8.93 10.89
C ASN A 59 -4.07 -10.16 10.62
N ASN A 60 -3.27 -10.55 11.62
CA ASN A 60 -2.32 -11.66 11.55
C ASN A 60 -1.33 -11.56 10.37
N GLY A 61 -0.91 -10.35 10.01
CA GLY A 61 0.11 -10.12 8.97
C GLY A 61 -0.44 -9.92 7.56
N THR A 62 -1.75 -10.05 7.35
CA THR A 62 -2.37 -9.89 6.02
C THR A 62 -2.64 -8.43 5.66
N THR A 63 -2.58 -7.51 6.62
CA THR A 63 -2.80 -6.08 6.39
C THR A 63 -1.56 -5.28 6.72
N LEU A 64 -0.97 -4.66 5.71
CA LEU A 64 0.09 -3.66 5.89
C LEU A 64 -0.54 -2.30 6.16
N VAL A 65 -0.10 -1.64 7.23
CA VAL A 65 -0.57 -0.32 7.64
C VAL A 65 0.58 0.66 7.56
N PHE A 66 0.38 1.74 6.80
CA PHE A 66 1.23 2.93 6.80
C PHE A 66 0.52 4.05 7.56
N GLU A 67 1.14 4.48 8.67
CA GLU A 67 0.71 5.63 9.45
C GLU A 67 1.63 6.82 9.13
N PRO A 68 1.13 7.89 8.50
CA PRO A 68 1.96 9.05 8.16
C PRO A 68 2.48 9.74 9.42
N THR A 69 3.77 10.14 9.43
CA THR A 69 4.35 10.86 10.59
C THR A 69 3.75 12.26 10.75
N ILE A 70 3.31 12.86 9.65
CA ILE A 70 2.68 14.17 9.59
C ILE A 70 1.33 14.00 8.89
N PRO A 71 0.23 14.58 9.41
CA PRO A 71 -1.06 14.56 8.72
C PRO A 71 -0.99 15.02 7.27
N TRP A 72 -1.87 14.49 6.44
CA TRP A 72 -2.03 14.90 5.05
C TRP A 72 -2.44 16.38 4.96
N VAL A 73 -2.07 17.03 3.87
CA VAL A 73 -2.52 18.38 3.54
C VAL A 73 -3.96 18.32 3.02
N ALA A 74 -4.80 19.19 3.56
CA ALA A 74 -6.19 19.29 3.13
C ALA A 74 -6.30 19.54 1.62
N GLY A 75 -7.20 18.80 0.95
CA GLY A 75 -7.42 18.88 -0.50
C GLY A 75 -6.33 18.27 -1.38
N GLU A 76 -5.27 17.67 -0.82
CA GLU A 76 -4.25 17.03 -1.65
C GLU A 76 -4.68 15.66 -2.17
N THR A 77 -4.19 15.29 -3.36
CA THR A 77 -4.26 13.93 -3.87
C THR A 77 -3.05 13.17 -3.35
N VAL A 78 -3.27 12.05 -2.66
CA VAL A 78 -2.22 11.15 -2.22
C VAL A 78 -2.16 9.96 -3.16
N THR A 79 -0.98 9.71 -3.73
CA THR A 79 -0.64 8.54 -4.53
C THR A 79 0.18 7.57 -3.70
N VAL A 80 -0.25 6.31 -3.71
CA VAL A 80 0.43 5.20 -3.03
C VAL A 80 0.83 4.19 -4.08
N HIS A 81 2.11 3.87 -4.12
CA HIS A 81 2.69 2.82 -4.94
C HIS A 81 3.14 1.66 -4.04
N VAL A 82 2.68 0.46 -4.40
CA VAL A 82 3.04 -0.81 -3.76
C VAL A 82 3.95 -1.57 -4.72
N ASP A 83 5.15 -1.87 -4.27
CA ASP A 83 6.20 -2.51 -5.07
C ASP A 83 5.91 -4.01 -5.25
N ALA A 84 6.15 -4.55 -6.45
CA ALA A 84 6.00 -5.97 -6.77
C ALA A 84 6.85 -6.90 -5.89
N ALA A 85 7.93 -6.40 -5.26
CA ALA A 85 8.78 -7.19 -4.37
C ALA A 85 8.14 -7.51 -3.02
N VAL A 86 6.96 -6.95 -2.71
CA VAL A 86 6.13 -7.43 -1.60
C VAL A 86 5.91 -8.92 -1.76
N HIS A 87 6.15 -9.73 -0.73
CA HIS A 87 6.03 -11.18 -0.82
C HIS A 87 5.49 -11.78 0.47
N ARG A 88 4.87 -12.95 0.38
CA ARG A 88 4.40 -13.70 1.56
C ARG A 88 5.56 -14.41 2.25
N GLN A 89 5.32 -14.97 3.44
CA GLN A 89 6.37 -15.54 4.30
C GLN A 89 7.30 -16.59 3.64
N ASP A 90 6.82 -17.34 2.64
CA ASP A 90 7.60 -18.37 1.94
C ASP A 90 8.30 -17.86 0.65
N GLY A 91 8.15 -16.56 0.33
CA GLY A 91 8.89 -15.89 -0.74
C GLY A 91 8.12 -15.63 -2.04
N GLU A 92 6.87 -16.11 -2.18
CA GLU A 92 6.07 -15.78 -3.37
C GLU A 92 5.69 -14.30 -3.38
N ALA A 93 6.09 -13.61 -4.45
CA ALA A 93 5.95 -12.17 -4.61
C ALA A 93 4.55 -11.75 -5.07
N LEU A 94 4.29 -10.46 -4.96
CA LEU A 94 3.03 -9.81 -5.32
C LEU A 94 2.81 -9.99 -6.81
N ASP A 95 1.59 -10.39 -7.12
CA ASP A 95 1.03 -10.54 -8.46
C ASP A 95 -0.21 -9.63 -8.50
N ALA A 96 0.01 -8.32 -8.66
CA ALA A 96 -1.07 -7.36 -8.64
C ALA A 96 -1.97 -7.46 -9.88
N ASN A 97 -1.47 -8.04 -10.98
CA ASN A 97 -2.22 -8.19 -12.22
C ASN A 97 -3.04 -9.50 -12.27
N ALA A 98 -2.77 -10.43 -11.33
CA ALA A 98 -3.39 -11.74 -11.18
C ALA A 98 -3.22 -12.68 -12.40
N ASP A 99 -2.07 -12.61 -13.08
CA ASP A 99 -1.73 -13.48 -14.22
C ASP A 99 -1.18 -14.85 -13.80
N GLY A 100 -0.89 -15.02 -12.50
CA GLY A 100 -0.38 -16.26 -11.91
C GLY A 100 1.14 -16.26 -11.70
N SER A 101 1.81 -15.15 -11.99
CA SER A 101 3.24 -14.89 -11.79
C SER A 101 3.41 -13.59 -11.00
N GLY A 102 4.26 -13.58 -9.97
CA GLY A 102 4.50 -12.37 -9.15
C GLY A 102 5.93 -11.84 -9.24
N GLY A 103 6.12 -10.60 -8.77
CA GLY A 103 7.41 -9.97 -8.53
C GLY A 103 8.01 -9.19 -9.70
N VAL A 104 7.31 -9.06 -10.83
CA VAL A 104 7.80 -8.31 -11.99
C VAL A 104 7.49 -6.83 -11.80
N SER A 105 8.49 -6.04 -11.39
CA SER A 105 8.34 -4.58 -11.27
C SER A 105 7.90 -3.94 -12.60
N GLY A 106 6.98 -2.99 -12.51
CA GLY A 106 6.27 -2.37 -13.63
C GLY A 106 5.10 -3.18 -14.19
N VAL A 107 4.94 -4.44 -13.79
CA VAL A 107 3.86 -5.34 -14.22
C VAL A 107 2.97 -5.74 -13.04
N ASP A 108 3.58 -6.09 -11.90
CA ASP A 108 2.90 -6.55 -10.69
C ASP A 108 2.90 -5.51 -9.56
N ASP A 109 3.34 -4.28 -9.88
CA ASP A 109 3.16 -3.15 -8.97
C ASP A 109 1.67 -2.77 -8.88
N TYR A 110 1.29 -2.15 -7.77
CA TYR A 110 -0.06 -1.59 -7.61
C TYR A 110 0.00 -0.11 -7.24
N GLU A 111 -0.67 0.73 -8.02
CA GLU A 111 -0.84 2.14 -7.70
C GLU A 111 -2.31 2.45 -7.37
N PHE A 112 -2.54 3.22 -6.31
CA PHE A 112 -3.82 3.83 -6.06
C PHE A 112 -3.72 5.25 -5.53
N GLN A 113 -4.81 5.99 -5.65
CA GLN A 113 -4.88 7.40 -5.26
C GLN A 113 -6.15 7.68 -4.47
N PHE A 114 -6.08 8.65 -3.56
CA PHE A 114 -7.25 9.19 -2.86
C PHE A 114 -7.09 10.69 -2.62
N VAL A 115 -8.21 11.38 -2.38
CA VAL A 115 -8.25 12.83 -2.15
C VAL A 115 -8.61 13.12 -0.70
N VAL A 116 -7.78 13.93 -0.06
CA VAL A 116 -7.94 14.37 1.33
C VAL A 116 -9.06 15.41 1.40
N ALA A 117 -9.85 15.37 2.48
CA ALA A 117 -10.87 16.37 2.74
C ALA A 117 -10.27 17.81 2.73
N PRO A 118 -10.99 18.79 2.18
CA PRO A 118 -10.57 20.20 2.19
C PRO A 118 -10.60 20.82 3.59
#